data_AF-A0A655AA90-F1
#
_entry.id   AF-A0A655AA90-F1
#
_cell.length_a   1.000
_cell.length_b   1.000
_cell.length_c   1.000
_cell.angle_alpha   90.00
_cell.angle_beta   90.00
_cell.angle_gamma   90.00
#
_symmetry.space_group_name_H-M   'P 1'
#
loop_
_entity.id
_entity.type
_entity.pdbx_description
1 polymer ?
#
loop_
_entity_poly.entity_id
_entity_poly.type
_entity_poly.pdbx_seq_one_letter_code
_entity_poly.pdbx_strand_id
1 'polypeptide(L)' 'MEAALAGHLPMTDLTLEEGVVFNAEISAAIEERLSRTNYGDVLAAQGITTVALNDAGDIVEHRPDGTSVVLAATP' A
#
# COMPACT_ATOMS: atom_id res chain seq x y z
N MET A 1 -13.87 20.87 -7.33
CA MET A 1 -13.04 19.80 -6.73
C MET A 1 -12.95 18.53 -7.59
N GLU A 2 -14.03 17.80 -7.88
CA GLU A 2 -14.01 16.51 -8.64
C GLU A 2 -13.21 16.51 -9.95
N ALA A 3 -13.31 17.58 -10.72
CA ALA A 3 -12.55 17.74 -11.96
C ALA A 3 -11.03 17.75 -11.71
N ALA A 4 -10.57 18.25 -10.57
CA ALA A 4 -9.15 18.21 -10.17
C ALA A 4 -8.71 16.79 -9.78
N LEU A 5 -9.55 16.01 -9.09
CA LEU A 5 -9.30 14.58 -8.84
C LEU A 5 -9.16 13.79 -10.14
N ALA A 6 -9.99 14.12 -11.12
CA ALA A 6 -9.92 13.54 -12.45
C ALA A 6 -8.78 14.11 -13.32
N GLY A 7 -8.00 15.08 -12.83
CA GLY A 7 -6.88 15.70 -13.57
C GLY A 7 -7.30 16.67 -14.69
N HIS A 8 -8.57 17.08 -14.74
CA HIS A 8 -9.12 18.00 -15.75
C HIS A 8 -9.11 19.47 -15.31
N LEU A 9 -8.78 19.75 -14.05
CA LEU A 9 -8.68 21.10 -13.49
C LEU A 9 -7.33 21.25 -12.76
N PRO A 10 -6.58 22.35 -12.98
CA PRO A 10 -5.40 22.65 -12.18
C PRO A 10 -5.76 22.78 -10.69
N MET A 11 -4.96 22.17 -9.80
CA MET A 11 -5.20 22.27 -8.35
C MET A 11 -5.07 23.69 -7.81
N THR A 12 -4.33 24.57 -8.52
CA THR A 12 -4.19 25.99 -8.19
C THR A 12 -5.49 26.77 -8.29
N ASP A 13 -6.48 26.22 -8.98
CA ASP A 13 -7.77 26.86 -9.23
C ASP A 13 -8.82 26.43 -8.18
N LEU A 14 -8.45 25.56 -7.24
CA LEU A 14 -9.31 25.16 -6.12
C LEU A 14 -9.36 26.27 -5.05
N THR A 15 -10.51 26.43 -4.41
CA THR A 15 -10.58 27.23 -3.18
C THR A 15 -9.84 26.54 -2.03
N LEU A 16 -9.62 27.26 -0.93
CA LEU A 16 -9.00 26.68 0.26
C LEU A 16 -9.82 25.48 0.80
N GLU A 17 -11.15 25.63 0.89
CA GLU A 17 -12.05 24.59 1.36
C GLU A 17 -12.04 23.39 0.41
N GLU A 18 -12.10 23.63 -0.90
CA GLU A 18 -12.04 22.56 -1.90
C GLU A 18 -10.70 21.81 -1.84
N GLY A 19 -9.59 22.50 -1.60
CA GLY A 19 -8.27 21.89 -1.44
C GLY A 19 -8.17 20.99 -0.21
N VAL A 20 -8.84 21.33 0.89
CA VAL A 20 -8.93 20.47 2.08
C VAL A 20 -9.69 19.19 1.75
N VAL A 21 -10.85 19.29 1.11
CA VAL A 21 -11.65 18.12 0.73
C VAL A 21 -10.89 17.25 -0.28
N PHE A 22 -10.26 17.85 -1.28
CA PHE A 22 -9.41 17.14 -2.25
C PHE A 22 -8.34 16.28 -1.56
N ASN A 23 -7.59 16.84 -0.61
CA ASN A 23 -6.55 16.10 0.12
C ASN A 23 -7.13 14.99 0.99
N ALA A 24 -8.29 15.21 1.61
CA ALA A 24 -8.99 14.19 2.37
C ALA A 24 -9.40 13.00 1.48
N GLU A 25 -9.91 13.26 0.28
CA GLU A 25 -10.28 12.20 -0.66
C GLU A 25 -9.08 11.41 -1.19
N ILE A 26 -7.98 12.09 -1.51
CA ILE A 26 -6.73 11.41 -1.88
C ILE A 26 -6.24 10.50 -0.75
N SER A 27 -6.28 10.98 0.49
CA SER A 27 -5.85 10.20 1.65
C SER A 27 -6.75 8.97 1.86
N ALA A 28 -8.07 9.15 1.79
CA ALA A 28 -9.03 8.04 1.88
C ALA A 28 -8.84 7.01 0.75
N ALA A 29 -8.63 7.46 -0.49
CA ALA A 29 -8.39 6.57 -1.62
C ALA A 29 -7.07 5.79 -1.48
N ILE A 30 -6.04 6.40 -0.90
CA ILE A 30 -4.77 5.71 -0.61
C ILE A 30 -4.98 4.65 0.47
N GLU A 31 -5.61 4.99 1.59
CA GLU A 31 -5.90 4.05 2.68
C GLU A 31 -6.75 2.86 2.20
N GLU A 32 -7.80 3.14 1.43
CA GLU A 32 -8.67 2.10 0.86
C GLU A 32 -7.88 1.16 -0.06
N ARG A 33 -7.04 1.69 -0.93
CA ARG A 33 -6.22 0.88 -1.84
C ARG A 33 -5.16 0.08 -1.11
N LEU A 34 -4.47 0.68 -0.14
CA LEU A 34 -3.45 0.00 0.66
C LEU A 34 -4.06 -1.14 1.47
N SER A 35 -5.26 -0.96 2.03
CA SER A 35 -5.96 -2.02 2.78
C SER A 35 -6.25 -3.27 1.96
N ARG A 36 -6.31 -3.14 0.62
CA ARG A 36 -6.62 -4.23 -0.32
C ARG A 36 -5.41 -4.69 -1.13
N THR A 37 -4.27 -4.04 -1.00
CA THR A 37 -3.08 -4.34 -1.80
C THR A 37 -2.14 -5.23 -1.00
N ASN A 38 -1.91 -6.45 -1.48
CA ASN A 38 -0.84 -7.32 -0.98
C ASN A 38 0.35 -7.27 -1.94
N TYR A 39 1.36 -6.46 -1.60
CA TYR A 39 2.57 -6.37 -2.43
C TYR A 39 3.42 -7.65 -2.39
N GLY A 40 3.30 -8.44 -1.32
CA GLY A 40 3.93 -9.76 -1.23
C GLY A 40 3.46 -10.69 -2.34
N ASP A 41 2.16 -10.71 -2.63
CA ASP A 41 1.59 -11.54 -3.72
C ASP A 41 2.11 -11.11 -5.10
N VAL A 42 2.28 -9.81 -5.32
CA VAL A 42 2.86 -9.26 -6.56
C VAL A 42 4.29 -9.75 -6.76
N LEU A 43 5.11 -9.72 -5.69
CA LEU A 43 6.49 -10.18 -5.72
C LEU A 43 6.59 -11.71 -5.84
N ALA A 44 5.71 -12.45 -5.17
CA ALA A 44 5.61 -13.90 -5.29
C ALA A 44 5.29 -14.34 -6.73
N ALA A 45 4.36 -13.65 -7.41
CA ALA A 45 4.06 -13.90 -8.82
C ALA A 45 5.26 -13.64 -9.75
N GLN A 46 6.26 -12.86 -9.30
CA GLN A 46 7.52 -12.61 -10.02
C GLN A 46 8.64 -13.58 -9.60
N GLY A 47 8.35 -14.58 -8.77
CA GLY A 47 9.35 -15.55 -8.29
C GLY A 47 10.25 -15.02 -7.18
N ILE A 48 9.87 -13.93 -6.50
CA ILE A 48 10.67 -13.28 -5.47
C ILE A 48 10.24 -13.77 -4.09
N THR A 49 11.20 -14.29 -3.32
CA THR A 49 11.02 -14.56 -1.88
C THR A 49 11.08 -13.24 -1.12
N THR A 50 10.09 -12.99 -0.27
CA THR A 50 10.08 -11.80 0.60
C THR A 50 10.29 -12.20 2.06
N VAL A 51 10.86 -11.29 2.84
CA VAL A 51 11.03 -11.47 4.29
C VAL A 51 10.42 -10.26 4.97
N ALA A 52 9.47 -10.51 5.88
CA ALA A 52 8.72 -9.47 6.57
C ALA A 52 8.60 -9.76 8.07
N LEU A 53 8.32 -8.73 8.86
CA LEU A 53 7.99 -8.86 10.26
C LEU A 53 6.47 -9.09 10.40
N ASN A 54 6.05 -10.10 11.16
CA ASN A 54 4.64 -10.30 11.48
C ASN A 54 4.22 -9.48 12.72
N ASP A 55 2.93 -9.53 13.07
CA ASP A 55 2.38 -8.80 14.23
C ASP A 55 2.93 -9.27 15.58
N ALA A 56 3.45 -10.50 15.66
CA ALA A 56 4.10 -11.03 16.86
C ALA A 56 5.57 -10.59 16.98
N GLY A 57 6.11 -9.92 15.96
CA GLY A 57 7.52 -9.54 15.89
C GLY A 57 8.44 -10.65 15.38
N ASP A 58 7.91 -11.71 14.79
CA ASP A 58 8.71 -12.75 14.15
C ASP A 58 9.10 -12.34 12.72
N ILE A 59 10.30 -12.73 12.31
CA ILE A 59 10.73 -12.63 10.92
C ILE A 59 10.16 -13.83 10.15
N VAL A 60 9.39 -13.57 9.11
CA VAL A 60 8.75 -14.59 8.27
C VAL A 60 9.26 -14.49 6.84
N GLU A 61 9.76 -15.60 6.31
CA GLU A 61 10.06 -15.77 4.89
C GLU A 61 8.80 -16.24 4.15
N HIS A 62 8.38 -15.51 3.12
CA HIS A 62 7.29 -15.88 2.22
C HIS A 62 7.85 -16.27 0.86
N ARG A 63 7.62 -17.53 0.47
CA ARG A 63 8.16 -18.08 -0.77
C ARG A 63 7.16 -17.93 -1.94
N PRO A 64 7.67 -17.88 -3.18
CA PRO A 64 6.83 -17.83 -4.38
C PRO A 64 5.87 -19.02 -4.56
N ASP A 65 6.17 -20.16 -3.92
CA ASP A 65 5.33 -21.36 -3.94
C ASP A 65 4.11 -21.28 -2.99
N GLY A 66 3.92 -20.14 -2.32
CA GLY A 66 2.86 -19.90 -1.35
C GLY A 66 3.16 -20.42 0.05
N THR A 67 4.32 -21.05 0.27
CA THR A 67 4.74 -21.46 1.61
C THR A 67 5.33 -20.29 2.39
N SER A 68 5.29 -20.37 3.71
CA SER A 68 5.94 -19.38 4.58
C SER A 68 6.58 -20.07 5.77
N VAL A 69 7.73 -19.55 6.20
CA VAL A 69 8.52 -20.11 7.30
C VAL A 69 8.94 -19.00 8.25
N VAL A 70 8.69 -19.20 9.54
CA VAL A 70 9.26 -18.32 10.59
C VAL A 70 10.77 -18.58 10.68
N LEU A 71 11.56 -17.53 10.50
CA LEU A 71 13.01 -17.58 10.61
C LEU A 71 13.42 -17.40 12.08
N ALA A 72 13.95 -18.46 12.67
CA ALA A 72 14.60 -18.36 13.98
C ALA A 72 15.98 -17.72 13.82
N ALA A 73 16.35 -16.81 14.72
CA ALA A 73 17.74 -16.38 14.86
C ALA A 73 18.59 -17.61 15.17
N THR A 74 19.55 -17.93 14.30
CA THR A 74 20.51 -19.00 14.60
C THR A 74 21.48 -18.47 15.67
N PRO A 75 21.68 -19.19 16.79
CA PRO A 75 22.63 -18.79 17.83
C PRO A 75 24.09 -18.85 17.36
#